data_AF-A0AAV0T248-F1
#
_entry.id   AF-A0AAV0T248-F1
#
_cell.length_a   1.000
_cell.length_b   1.000
_cell.length_c   1.000
_cell.angle_alpha   90.00
_cell.angle_beta   90.00
_cell.angle_gamma   90.00
#
_symmetry.space_group_name_H-M   'P 1'
#
loop_
_entity.id
_entity.type
_entity.pdbx_description
1 polymer ?
#
loop_
_entity_poly.entity_id
_entity_poly.type
_entity_poly.pdbx_seq_one_letter_code
_entity_poly.pdbx_strand_id
1 'polypeptide(L)'
;MLVTTLRRTAASQRTLALLQSQRRHGGSFSKNKHIENWNNWRGDSEKRFRFDGHFFTSMAVWGIFPFTLYYVLGSDERRKRDVHNGIPDNFRQ
;
A
#
# COMPACT_ATOMS: atom_id res chain seq x y z
N MET A 1 23.88 -0.90 -63.64
CA MET A 1 23.19 -1.74 -62.65
C MET A 1 24.16 -2.06 -61.52
N LEU A 2 24.02 -1.41 -60.37
CA LEU A 2 24.85 -1.66 -59.19
C LEU A 2 24.15 -2.70 -58.32
N VAL A 3 24.68 -3.93 -58.30
CA VAL A 3 24.20 -4.99 -57.41
C VAL A 3 24.76 -4.72 -56.02
N THR A 4 23.96 -4.10 -55.17
CA THR A 4 24.23 -3.94 -53.74
C THR A 4 24.01 -5.27 -53.05
N THR A 5 25.08 -6.04 -52.83
CA THR A 5 25.04 -7.22 -51.96
C THR A 5 24.99 -6.76 -50.51
N LEU A 6 23.78 -6.78 -49.92
CA LEU A 6 23.57 -6.65 -48.48
C LEU A 6 24.25 -7.81 -47.76
N ARG A 7 25.47 -7.60 -47.24
CA ARG A 7 26.07 -8.50 -46.25
C ARG A 7 25.18 -8.48 -45.00
N ARG A 8 24.36 -9.51 -44.79
CA ARG A 8 23.77 -9.81 -43.48
C ARG A 8 24.92 -10.11 -42.53
N THR A 9 25.34 -9.14 -41.74
CA THR A 9 26.20 -9.37 -40.58
C THR A 9 25.41 -10.21 -39.59
N ALA A 10 25.75 -11.50 -39.45
CA ALA A 10 25.17 -12.36 -38.43
C ALA A 10 25.39 -11.69 -37.06
N ALA A 11 24.31 -11.49 -36.30
CA ALA A 11 24.39 -10.93 -34.97
C ALA A 11 25.35 -11.78 -34.11
N SER A 12 26.27 -11.12 -33.40
CA SER A 12 27.23 -11.84 -32.56
C SER A 12 26.48 -12.71 -31.54
N GLN A 13 26.99 -13.90 -31.22
CA GLN A 13 26.33 -14.79 -30.27
C GLN A 13 26.12 -14.16 -28.90
N ARG A 14 26.95 -13.18 -28.50
CA ARG A 14 26.73 -12.37 -27.29
C ARG A 14 25.49 -11.50 -27.36
N THR A 15 25.21 -10.90 -28.52
CA THR A 15 24.00 -10.10 -28.73
C THR A 15 22.75 -10.99 -28.70
N LEU A 16 22.83 -12.19 -29.28
CA LEU A 16 21.75 -13.18 -29.21
C LEU A 16 21.54 -13.70 -27.78
N ALA A 17 22.61 -13.94 -27.01
CA ALA A 17 22.53 -14.35 -25.61
C ALA A 17 21.93 -13.24 -24.71
N LEU A 18 22.23 -11.96 -24.98
CA LEU A 18 21.61 -10.81 -24.31
C LEU A 18 20.11 -10.67 -24.64
N LEU A 19 19.73 -10.90 -25.90
CA LEU A 19 18.32 -10.93 -26.29
C LEU A 19 17.58 -12.14 -25.70
N GLN A 20 18.25 -13.29 -25.59
CA GLN A 20 17.72 -14.48 -24.94
C GLN A 20 17.67 -14.36 -23.41
N SER A 21 18.58 -13.62 -22.76
CA SER A 21 18.48 -13.32 -21.33
C SER A 21 17.47 -12.22 -21.01
N GLN A 22 17.17 -11.34 -21.98
CA GLN A 22 16.03 -10.42 -21.93
C GLN A 22 14.67 -11.11 -22.14
N ARG A 23 14.64 -12.38 -22.58
CA ARG A 23 13.43 -13.20 -22.47
C ARG A 23 13.20 -13.47 -20.98
N ARG A 24 12.54 -12.52 -20.33
CA ARG A 24 11.94 -12.72 -19.01
C ARG A 24 11.13 -14.01 -19.09
N HIS A 25 11.39 -14.96 -18.18
CA HIS A 25 10.56 -16.14 -17.99
C HIS A 25 9.18 -15.71 -17.44
N GLY A 26 8.41 -14.98 -18.25
CA GLY A 26 7.14 -14.39 -17.89
C GLY A 26 6.00 -15.37 -18.08
N GLY A 27 6.05 -16.51 -17.38
CA GLY A 27 5.16 -17.63 -17.71
C GLY A 27 4.77 -18.60 -16.60
N SER A 28 5.08 -18.38 -15.33
CA SER A 28 4.52 -19.24 -14.27
C SER A 28 3.16 -18.75 -13.74
N PHE A 29 2.78 -17.51 -14.07
CA PHE A 29 1.54 -16.90 -13.58
C PHE A 29 0.75 -16.28 -14.73
N SER A 30 -0.46 -16.80 -14.97
CA SER A 30 -1.42 -16.18 -15.87
C SER A 30 -1.92 -14.88 -15.25
N LYS A 31 -1.71 -13.76 -15.94
CA LYS A 31 -2.16 -12.45 -15.49
C LYS A 31 -3.68 -12.40 -15.51
N ASN A 32 -4.29 -12.24 -14.34
CA ASN A 32 -5.71 -11.99 -14.24
C ASN A 32 -5.98 -10.48 -14.36
N LYS A 33 -6.66 -10.07 -15.43
CA LYS A 33 -7.01 -8.68 -15.71
C LYS A 33 -7.76 -8.00 -14.54
N HIS A 34 -8.63 -8.72 -13.84
CA HIS A 34 -9.38 -8.16 -12.71
C HIS A 34 -8.47 -7.86 -11.51
N ILE A 35 -7.50 -8.74 -11.24
CA ILE A 35 -6.52 -8.55 -10.16
C ILE A 35 -5.60 -7.37 -10.49
N GLU A 36 -5.12 -7.29 -11.74
CA GLU A 36 -4.28 -6.17 -12.19
C GLU A 36 -5.04 -4.84 -12.11
N ASN A 37 -6.31 -4.81 -12.54
CA ASN A 37 -7.12 -3.60 -12.47
C ASN A 37 -7.42 -3.18 -11.02
N TRP A 38 -7.73 -4.13 -10.13
CA TRP A 38 -7.92 -3.86 -8.70
C TRP A 38 -6.65 -3.31 -8.04
N ASN A 39 -5.49 -3.89 -8.37
CA ASN A 39 -4.22 -3.41 -7.84
C ASN A 39 -3.86 -2.02 -8.35
N ASN A 40 -4.09 -1.75 -9.64
CA ASN A 40 -3.89 -0.42 -10.20
C ASN A 40 -4.85 0.61 -9.56
N TRP A 41 -6.11 0.24 -9.34
CA TRP A 41 -7.08 1.10 -8.67
C TRP A 41 -6.64 1.49 -7.25
N ARG A 42 -6.09 0.54 -6.48
CA ARG A 42 -5.52 0.84 -5.14
C ARG A 42 -4.24 1.65 -5.23
N GLY A 43 -3.37 1.37 -6.19
CA GLY A 43 -2.13 2.11 -6.41
C GLY A 43 -2.36 3.57 -6.80
N ASP A 44 -3.42 3.84 -7.57
CA ASP A 44 -3.83 5.19 -7.96
C ASP A 44 -4.74 5.89 -6.92
N SER A 45 -4.87 5.34 -5.72
CA SER A 45 -5.73 5.92 -4.66
C SER A 45 -5.35 7.36 -4.31
N GLU A 46 -4.06 7.70 -4.32
CA GLU A 46 -3.57 9.05 -4.06
C GLU A 46 -4.07 10.07 -5.10
N LYS A 47 -4.08 9.70 -6.39
CA LYS A 47 -4.55 10.58 -7.47
C LYS A 47 -6.06 10.79 -7.44
N ARG A 48 -6.80 9.83 -6.90
CA ARG A 48 -8.26 9.84 -6.78
C ARG A 48 -8.72 10.41 -5.44
N PHE A 49 -7.77 10.76 -4.58
CA PHE A 49 -8.08 11.30 -3.27
C PHE A 49 -8.82 12.63 -3.40
N ARG A 50 -9.97 12.73 -2.75
CA ARG A 50 -10.74 13.96 -2.65
C ARG A 50 -11.11 14.15 -1.19
N PHE A 51 -10.70 15.29 -0.64
CA PHE A 51 -11.11 15.69 0.69
C PHE A 51 -12.52 16.27 0.61
N ASP A 52 -13.53 15.45 0.91
CA ASP A 52 -14.93 15.84 0.98
C ASP A 52 -15.49 15.67 2.40
N GLY A 53 -16.72 16.14 2.61
CA GLY A 53 -17.37 16.04 3.91
C GLY A 53 -17.53 14.60 4.39
N HIS A 54 -17.80 13.66 3.49
CA HIS A 54 -17.96 12.24 3.85
C HIS A 54 -16.64 11.60 4.30
N PHE A 55 -15.54 11.91 3.61
CA PHE A 55 -14.20 11.50 4.00
C PHE A 55 -13.82 12.09 5.34
N PHE A 56 -14.06 13.39 5.56
CA PHE A 56 -13.82 14.05 6.84
C PHE A 56 -14.61 13.40 7.98
N THR A 57 -15.92 13.20 7.81
CA THR A 57 -16.75 12.53 8.82
C THR A 57 -16.25 11.11 9.11
N SER A 58 -15.91 10.35 8.07
CA SER A 58 -15.39 8.99 8.23
C SER A 58 -14.05 8.98 8.97
N MET A 59 -13.15 9.91 8.65
CA MET A 59 -11.87 10.06 9.32
C MET A 59 -12.04 10.48 10.78
N ALA A 60 -12.97 11.39 11.09
CA ALA A 60 -13.25 11.80 12.46
C ALA A 60 -13.89 10.67 13.28
N VAL A 61 -14.91 10.00 12.73
CA VAL A 61 -15.58 8.89 13.42
C VAL A 61 -14.59 7.75 13.65
N TRP A 62 -13.90 7.27 12.62
CA TRP A 62 -13.02 6.10 12.79
C TRP A 62 -11.65 6.43 13.38
N GLY A 63 -11.18 7.67 13.23
CA GLY A 63 -9.87 8.10 13.71
C GLY A 63 -9.87 8.74 15.09
N ILE A 64 -11.00 9.25 15.59
CA ILE A 64 -11.08 9.92 16.90
C ILE A 64 -11.91 9.09 17.88
N PHE A 65 -13.11 8.68 17.48
CA PHE A 65 -14.05 8.00 18.39
C PHE A 65 -13.47 6.79 19.13
N PRO A 66 -12.79 5.80 18.48
CA PRO A 66 -12.30 4.63 19.21
C PRO A 66 -11.21 4.98 20.23
N PHE A 67 -10.37 5.96 19.92
CA PHE A 67 -9.29 6.40 20.81
C PHE A 67 -9.85 7.19 22.00
N THR A 68 -10.80 8.08 21.76
CA THR A 68 -11.49 8.81 22.83
C THR A 68 -12.27 7.84 23.72
N LEU A 69 -13.00 6.89 23.14
CA LEU A 69 -13.74 5.87 23.90
C LEU A 69 -12.78 5.03 24.75
N TYR A 70 -11.68 4.55 24.17
CA TYR A 70 -10.66 3.82 24.89
C TYR A 70 -10.07 4.65 26.05
N TYR A 71 -9.75 5.92 25.80
CA TYR A 71 -9.21 6.81 26.82
C TYR A 71 -10.18 7.01 27.98
N VAL A 72 -11.46 7.25 27.71
CA VAL A 72 -12.49 7.46 28.74
C VAL A 72 -12.68 6.20 29.58
N LEU A 73 -12.83 5.04 28.93
CA LEU A 73 -13.00 3.76 29.63
C LEU A 73 -11.77 3.40 30.45
N GLY A 74 -10.58 3.56 29.86
CA GLY A 74 -9.32 3.28 30.53
C GLY A 74 -9.07 4.22 31.71
N SER A 75 -9.40 5.50 31.58
CA SER A 75 -9.29 6.47 32.66
C SER A 75 -10.26 6.18 33.80
N ASP A 76 -11.51 5.81 33.50
CA ASP A 76 -12.49 5.46 34.54
C ASP A 76 -12.11 4.17 35.28
N GLU A 77 -11.67 3.13 34.54
CA GLU A 77 -11.21 1.89 35.15
C GLU A 77 -9.96 2.11 36.02
N ARG A 78 -9.02 2.95 35.57
CA ARG A 78 -7.85 3.34 36.36
C ARG A 78 -8.26 4.06 37.64
N ARG A 79 -9.17 5.04 37.57
CA ARG A 79 -9.67 5.75 38.75
C ARG A 79 -10.32 4.79 39.75
N LYS A 80 -11.15 3.86 39.28
CA LYS A 80 -11.76 2.82 40.13
C LYS A 80 -10.72 1.93 40.81
N ARG A 81 -9.66 1.53 40.10
CA ARG A 81 -8.54 0.76 40.66
C ARG A 81 -7.74 1.56 41.69
N ASP A 82 -7.43 2.82 41.39
CA ASP A 82 -6.66 3.68 42.27
C ASP A 82 -7.42 3.94 43.59
N VAL A 83 -8.75 4.17 43.52
CA VAL A 83 -9.63 4.26 44.70
C VAL A 83 -9.63 2.94 45.50
N HIS A 84 -9.76 1.79 44.84
CA HIS A 84 -9.70 0.49 45.51
C HIS A 84 -8.35 0.26 46.21
N ASN A 85 -7.27 0.77 45.65
CA ASN A 85 -5.92 0.62 46.19
C ASN A 85 -5.54 1.72 47.20
N GLY A 86 -6.46 2.63 47.55
CA GLY A 86 -6.22 3.72 48.50
C GLY A 86 -5.27 4.81 47.98
N ILE A 87 -5.09 4.91 46.67
CA ILE A 87 -4.26 5.96 46.05
C ILE A 87 -5.08 7.25 46.00
N PRO A 88 -4.57 8.39 46.49
CA PRO A 88 -5.29 9.66 46.46
C PRO A 88 -5.50 10.16 45.03
N ASP A 89 -6.66 10.75 44.75
CA ASP A 89 -7.14 11.16 43.42
C ASP A 89 -6.21 12.15 42.66
N ASN A 90 -5.28 12.80 43.36
CA ASN A 90 -4.35 13.77 42.80
C ASN A 90 -2.92 13.21 42.60
N PHE A 91 -2.69 11.90 42.80
CA PHE A 91 -1.34 11.33 42.79
C PHE A 91 -0.67 11.34 41.40
N ARG A 92 -1.46 11.41 40.31
CA ARG A 92 -0.96 11.30 38.92
C ARG A 92 -1.58 12.32 37.96
N GLN A 93 -2.12 13.43 38.47
CA GLN A 93 -2.57 14.55 37.64
C GLN A 93 -1.40 15.25 36.95
#